data_AF-A0A379U5K7-F1
#
_entry.id   AF-A0A379U5K7-F1
#
_cell.length_a   1.000
_cell.length_b   1.000
_cell.length_c   1.000
_cell.angle_alpha   90.00
_cell.angle_beta   90.00
_cell.angle_gamma   90.00
#
_symmetry.space_group_name_H-M   'P 1'
#
loop_
_entity.id
_entity.type
_entity.pdbx_description
1 polymer ?
#
loop_
_entity_poly.entity_id
_entity_poly.type
_entity_poly.pdbx_seq_one_letter_code
_entity_poly.pdbx_strand_id
1 'polypeptide(L)'
;MDRLTPIRCWPAIISIVITLTIWFVIPCPANVTPQAWQLLALFIGTIAAIIAKAMPIGAIAIVAIMLVAMTGVTHPGKPSAALNDALSGFSNQLIWLIGLSIMLSQSLLKTGLARV
;
A
#
# COMPACT_ATOMS: atom_id res chain seq x y z
N MET A 1 14.01 -21.27 21.53
CA MET A 1 14.28 -20.38 20.38
C MET A 1 12.96 -20.17 19.66
N ASP A 2 12.08 -19.40 20.32
CA ASP A 2 10.69 -19.21 19.92
C ASP A 2 10.61 -18.28 18.72
N ARG A 3 9.91 -18.74 17.67
CA ARG A 3 9.84 -18.07 16.38
C ARG A 3 9.03 -16.77 16.48
N LEU A 4 9.76 -15.68 16.55
CA LEU A 4 9.31 -14.34 16.18
C LEU A 4 9.13 -14.26 14.66
N THR A 5 8.11 -14.89 14.10
CA THR A 5 7.70 -14.62 12.71
C THR A 5 6.41 -13.79 12.73
N PRO A 6 6.51 -12.44 12.77
CA PRO A 6 5.36 -11.52 12.69
C PRO A 6 4.70 -11.51 11.30
N ILE A 7 5.16 -12.36 10.39
CA ILE A 7 4.82 -12.41 8.98
C ILE A 7 4.11 -13.73 8.74
N ARG A 8 2.86 -13.69 8.28
CA ARG A 8 2.20 -14.92 7.82
C ARG A 8 2.70 -15.15 6.39
N CYS A 9 3.78 -15.92 6.23
CA CYS A 9 4.43 -16.11 4.93
C CYS A 9 3.49 -16.73 3.89
N TRP A 10 2.58 -17.61 4.31
CA TRP A 10 1.62 -18.28 3.45
C TRP A 10 0.69 -17.31 2.67
N PRO A 11 -0.06 -16.39 3.31
CA PRO A 11 -0.85 -15.39 2.59
C PRO A 11 -0.01 -14.36 1.83
N ALA A 12 1.21 -14.05 2.27
CA ALA A 12 2.09 -13.15 1.52
C ALA A 12 2.43 -13.75 0.14
N ILE A 13 2.78 -15.04 0.11
CA ILE A 13 3.02 -15.78 -1.13
C ILE A 13 1.77 -15.79 -2.01
N ILE A 14 0.59 -16.03 -1.44
CA ILE A 14 -0.68 -16.02 -2.19
C ILE A 14 -0.92 -14.65 -2.85
N SER A 15 -0.73 -13.54 -2.14
CA SER A 15 -0.90 -12.21 -2.74
C SER A 15 0.10 -11.91 -3.86
N ILE A 16 1.34 -12.38 -3.72
CA ILE A 16 2.38 -12.24 -4.75
C ILE A 16 2.01 -13.07 -5.98
N VAL A 17 1.56 -14.31 -5.79
CA VAL A 17 1.12 -15.19 -6.88
C VAL A 17 -0.05 -14.58 -7.64
N ILE A 18 -1.04 -14.00 -6.95
CA ILE A 18 -2.16 -13.30 -7.59
C ILE A 18 -1.64 -12.13 -8.44
N THR A 19 -0.74 -11.32 -7.88
CA THR A 19 -0.14 -10.17 -8.57
C THR A 19 0.60 -10.60 -9.84
N LEU A 20 1.45 -11.63 -9.73
CA LEU A 20 2.21 -12.17 -10.85
C LEU A 20 1.30 -12.78 -11.92
N THR A 21 0.22 -13.45 -11.51
CA THR A 21 -0.74 -14.05 -12.43
C THR A 21 -1.42 -12.96 -13.27
N ILE A 22 -1.87 -11.87 -12.64
CA ILE A 22 -2.50 -10.75 -13.35
C ILE A 22 -1.49 -10.05 -14.27
N TRP A 23 -0.24 -9.92 -13.85
CA TRP A 23 0.81 -9.27 -14.63
C TRP A 23 1.22 -10.08 -15.87
N PHE A 24 1.50 -11.38 -15.72
CA PHE A 24 2.13 -12.19 -16.76
C PHE A 24 1.19 -13.13 -17.52
N VAL A 25 0.09 -13.58 -16.91
CA VAL A 25 -0.80 -14.60 -17.52
C VAL A 25 -1.93 -13.95 -18.31
N ILE A 26 -2.37 -12.74 -17.92
CA ILE A 26 -3.46 -12.04 -18.58
C ILE A 26 -2.88 -10.98 -19.52
N PRO A 27 -2.98 -11.15 -20.86
CA PRO A 27 -2.46 -10.17 -21.80
C PRO A 27 -3.24 -8.86 -21.71
N CYS A 28 -2.50 -7.75 -21.77
CA CYS A 28 -3.06 -6.42 -21.71
C CYS A 28 -4.06 -6.21 -22.87
N PRO A 29 -5.30 -5.77 -22.60
CA PRO A 29 -6.26 -5.47 -23.65
C PRO A 29 -5.76 -4.28 -24.49
N ALA A 30 -6.03 -4.30 -25.80
CA ALA A 30 -5.47 -3.36 -26.79
C ALA A 30 -5.75 -1.87 -26.51
N ASN A 31 -6.75 -1.57 -25.67
CA ASN A 31 -7.16 -0.20 -25.32
C ASN A 31 -6.58 0.31 -24.00
N VAL A 32 -5.73 -0.47 -23.32
CA VAL A 32 -5.14 -0.09 -22.03
C VAL A 32 -3.63 0.01 -22.17
N THR A 33 -3.03 1.06 -21.60
CA THR A 33 -1.57 1.20 -21.61
C THR A 33 -0.94 0.12 -20.73
N PRO A 34 0.23 -0.45 -21.10
CA PRO A 34 0.89 -1.47 -20.28
C PRO A 34 1.17 -1.01 -18.83
N GLN A 35 1.42 0.29 -18.65
CA GLN A 35 1.62 0.93 -17.34
C GLN A 35 0.37 0.86 -16.46
N ALA A 36 -0.80 1.19 -17.02
CA ALA A 36 -2.06 1.13 -16.30
C ALA A 36 -2.42 -0.31 -15.90
N TRP A 37 -2.09 -1.29 -16.74
CA TRP A 37 -2.29 -2.71 -16.44
C TRP A 37 -1.41 -3.19 -15.27
N GLN A 38 -0.14 -2.77 -15.24
CA GLN A 38 0.78 -3.10 -14.15
C GLN A 38 0.39 -2.43 -12.84
N LEU A 39 -0.07 -1.18 -12.89
CA LEU A 39 -0.59 -0.47 -11.72
C LEU A 39 -1.84 -1.16 -11.15
N LEU A 40 -2.75 -1.62 -12.02
CA LEU A 40 -3.91 -2.42 -11.61
C LEU A 40 -3.48 -3.73 -10.94
N ALA A 41 -2.50 -4.43 -11.51
CA ALA A 41 -1.99 -5.68 -10.92
C ALA A 41 -1.42 -5.46 -9.52
N LEU A 42 -0.60 -4.41 -9.32
CA LEU A 42 -0.06 -4.02 -8.01
C LEU A 42 -1.15 -3.63 -7.02
N PHE A 43 -2.19 -2.94 -7.48
CA PHE A 43 -3.32 -2.55 -6.64
C PHE A 43 -4.11 -3.77 -6.14
N ILE A 44 -4.50 -4.67 -7.05
CA ILE A 44 -5.22 -5.90 -6.68
C ILE A 44 -4.35 -6.79 -5.79
N GLY A 45 -3.06 -6.90 -6.10
CA GLY A 45 -2.07 -7.58 -5.26
C GLY A 45 -2.01 -7.05 -3.83
N THR A 46 -2.01 -5.72 -3.70
CA THR A 46 -1.99 -5.04 -2.40
C THR A 46 -3.28 -5.30 -1.62
N ILE A 47 -4.44 -5.23 -2.26
CA ILE A 47 -5.73 -5.54 -1.62
C ILE A 47 -5.77 -6.99 -1.15
N ALA A 48 -5.32 -7.93 -1.99
CA ALA A 48 -5.25 -9.34 -1.63
C ALA A 48 -4.34 -9.56 -0.41
N ALA A 49 -3.18 -8.88 -0.35
CA ALA A 49 -2.27 -8.94 0.79
C ALA A 49 -2.91 -8.42 2.10
N ILE A 50 -3.68 -7.34 2.01
CA ILE A 50 -4.40 -6.75 3.15
C ILE A 50 -5.49 -7.69 3.65
N ILE A 51 -6.35 -8.20 2.76
CA ILE A 51 -7.44 -9.12 3.11
C ILE A 51 -6.90 -10.41 3.71
N ALA A 52 -5.82 -10.95 3.12
CA ALA A 52 -5.19 -12.16 3.60
C ALA A 52 -4.43 -11.98 4.94
N LYS A 53 -4.40 -10.76 5.49
CA LYS A 53 -3.70 -10.36 6.72
C LYS A 53 -2.27 -10.89 6.75
N ALA A 54 -1.53 -10.67 5.66
CA ALA A 54 -0.17 -11.15 5.52
C ALA A 54 0.79 -10.51 6.54
N MET A 55 0.61 -9.21 6.78
CA MET A 55 1.40 -8.36 7.66
C MET A 55 0.53 -7.20 8.20
N PRO A 56 1.02 -6.41 9.18
CA PRO A 56 0.38 -5.16 9.57
C PRO A 56 0.13 -4.25 8.36
N ILE A 57 -1.01 -3.57 8.33
CA ILE A 57 -1.45 -2.78 7.17
C ILE A 57 -0.43 -1.71 6.77
N GLY A 58 0.26 -1.10 7.75
CA GLY A 58 1.33 -0.13 7.50
C GLY A 58 2.56 -0.74 6.82
N ALA A 59 2.94 -1.97 7.20
CA ALA A 59 4.06 -2.65 6.55
C ALA A 59 3.74 -3.01 5.09
N ILE A 60 2.51 -3.47 4.83
CA ILE A 60 2.03 -3.73 3.46
C ILE A 60 2.04 -2.45 2.63
N ALA A 61 1.59 -1.32 3.20
CA ALA A 61 1.58 -0.03 2.52
C ALA A 61 3.00 0.41 2.11
N ILE A 62 3.98 0.31 3.01
CA ILE A 62 5.38 0.67 2.72
C ILE A 62 5.95 -0.20 1.59
N VAL A 63 5.72 -1.52 1.63
CA VAL A 63 6.17 -2.44 0.59
C VAL A 63 5.49 -2.14 -0.76
N ALA A 64 4.20 -1.83 -0.76
CA ALA A 64 3.47 -1.47 -1.97
C ALA A 64 4.01 -0.18 -2.60
N ILE A 65 4.26 0.86 -1.79
CA ILE A 65 4.87 2.12 -2.24
C ILE A 65 6.27 1.87 -2.83
N MET A 66 7.07 1.05 -2.16
CA MET A 66 8.40 0.65 -2.64
C MET A 66 8.31 -0.07 -3.99
N LEU A 67 7.37 -1.01 -4.15
CA LEU A 67 7.14 -1.72 -5.40
C LEU A 67 6.69 -0.78 -6.52
N VAL A 68 5.78 0.16 -6.25
CA VAL A 68 5.33 1.15 -7.25
C VAL A 68 6.48 2.08 -7.68
N ALA A 69 7.29 2.56 -6.73
CA ALA A 69 8.44 3.41 -7.03
C ALA A 69 9.54 2.65 -7.78
N MET A 70 9.80 1.39 -7.42
CA MET A 70 10.81 0.54 -8.06
C MET A 70 10.40 0.07 -9.46
N THR A 71 9.13 -0.24 -9.66
CA THR A 71 8.59 -0.65 -10.97
C THR A 71 8.41 0.55 -11.91
N GLY A 72 8.34 1.77 -11.37
CA GLY A 72 8.24 2.99 -12.18
C GLY A 72 6.96 3.05 -13.02
N VAL A 73 5.90 2.33 -12.62
CA VAL A 73 4.64 2.20 -13.38
C VAL A 73 3.96 3.55 -13.62
N THR A 74 4.25 4.55 -12.80
CA THR A 74 3.70 5.90 -12.91
C THR A 74 4.50 6.80 -13.85
N HIS A 75 5.83 6.66 -13.90
CA HIS A 75 6.73 7.44 -14.75
C HIS A 75 7.92 6.60 -15.23
N PRO A 76 7.86 6.00 -16.43
CA PRO A 76 8.98 5.23 -16.96
C PRO A 76 10.19 6.14 -17.24
N GLY A 77 11.35 5.78 -16.71
CA GLY A 77 12.61 6.48 -16.98
C GLY A 77 12.95 7.66 -16.06
N LYS A 78 12.09 8.01 -15.09
CA LYS A 78 12.38 9.03 -14.06
C LYS A 78 12.07 8.50 -12.65
N PRO A 79 13.02 7.82 -11.99
CA PRO A 79 12.79 7.22 -10.67
C PRO A 79 12.42 8.25 -9.60
N SER A 80 12.95 9.49 -9.70
CA SER A 80 12.58 10.58 -8.79
C SER A 80 11.12 11.01 -8.95
N ALA A 81 10.59 11.05 -10.18
CA ALA A 81 9.19 11.41 -10.43
C ALA A 81 8.23 10.30 -9.97
N ALA A 82 8.58 9.03 -10.22
CA ALA A 82 7.79 7.89 -9.76
C ALA A 82 7.73 7.80 -8.22
N LEU A 83 8.84 8.12 -7.53
CA LEU A 83 8.90 8.18 -6.08
C LEU A 83 8.03 9.31 -5.51
N ASN A 84 8.11 10.51 -6.11
CA ASN A 84 7.28 11.65 -5.69
C ASN A 84 5.79 11.33 -5.84
N ASP A 85 5.42 10.65 -6.93
CA ASP A 85 4.04 10.25 -7.17
C ASP A 85 3.57 9.18 -6.16
N ALA A 86 4.42 8.18 -5.88
CA ALA A 86 4.14 7.15 -4.88
C ALA A 86 4.03 7.71 -3.44
N LEU A 87 4.79 8.77 -3.12
CA LEU A 87 4.76 9.44 -1.82
C LEU A 87 3.71 10.56 -1.72
N SER A 88 3.11 10.98 -2.83
CA SER A 88 2.15 12.08 -2.88
C SER A 88 0.96 11.87 -1.93
N GLY A 89 0.58 10.61 -1.70
CA GLY A 89 -0.47 10.23 -0.75
C GLY A 89 -0.17 10.67 0.70
N PHE A 90 1.10 10.73 1.12
CA PHE A 90 1.46 11.22 2.46
C PHE A 90 1.32 12.74 2.61
N SER A 91 1.27 13.47 1.49
CA SER A 91 1.05 14.92 1.47
C SER A 91 -0.44 15.28 1.38
N ASN A 92 -1.34 14.31 1.50
CA ASN A 92 -2.77 14.57 1.38
C ASN A 92 -3.31 15.25 2.65
N GLN A 93 -3.82 16.48 2.49
CA GLN A 93 -4.38 17.28 3.59
C GLN A 93 -5.52 16.56 4.33
N LEU A 94 -6.38 15.80 3.63
CA LEU A 94 -7.48 15.07 4.26
C LEU A 94 -6.97 13.96 5.19
N ILE A 95 -5.91 13.25 4.79
CA ILE A 95 -5.30 12.19 5.62
C ILE A 95 -4.70 12.79 6.90
N TRP A 96 -4.00 13.93 6.78
CA TRP A 96 -3.48 14.66 7.92
C TRP A 96 -4.57 15.22 8.84
N LEU A 97 -5.70 15.70 8.29
CA LEU A 97 -6.85 16.14 9.09
C LEU A 97 -7.45 15.00 9.92
N ILE A 98 -7.57 13.79 9.34
CA ILE A 98 -8.01 12.60 10.09
C ILE A 98 -7.02 12.28 11.22
N GLY A 99 -5.71 12.30 10.93
CA GLY A 99 -4.67 12.08 11.93
C GLY A 99 -4.72 13.08 13.09
N LEU A 100 -4.80 14.38 12.77
CA LEU A 100 -4.91 15.45 13.76
C LEU A 100 -6.19 15.34 14.60
N SER A 101 -7.31 15.01 13.98
CA SER A 101 -8.58 14.80 14.69
C SER A 101 -8.47 13.67 15.73
N ILE A 102 -7.87 12.54 15.36
CA ILE A 102 -7.64 11.41 16.27
C ILE A 102 -6.67 11.80 17.39
N MET A 103 -5.59 12.53 17.09
CA MET A 103 -4.64 13.01 18.10
C MET A 103 -5.28 13.97 19.12
N LEU A 104 -6.11 14.90 18.65
CA LEU A 104 -6.87 15.81 19.51
C LEU A 104 -7.89 15.05 20.37
N SER A 105 -8.64 14.13 19.77
CA SER A 105 -9.60 13.27 20.47
C SER A 105 -8.93 12.49 21.61
N GLN A 106 -7.79 11.85 21.33
CA GLN A 106 -7.03 11.14 22.36
C GLN A 106 -6.42 12.07 23.42
N SER A 107 -6.03 13.30 23.05
CA SER A 107 -5.52 14.30 24.00
C SER A 107 -6.60 14.74 24.99
N LEU A 108 -7.81 15.01 24.51
CA LEU A 108 -8.96 15.37 25.36
C LEU A 108 -9.40 14.23 26.28
N LEU A 109 -9.32 12.98 25.80
CA LEU A 109 -9.58 11.79 26.63
C LEU A 109 -8.53 11.64 27.74
N LYS A 110 -7.25 11.90 27.44
CA LYS A 110 -6.16 11.81 28.42
C LYS A 110 -6.19 12.92 29.48
N THR A 111 -6.61 14.14 29.12
CA THR A 111 -6.71 15.27 30.07
C THR A 111 -7.98 15.23 30.91
N GLY A 112 -8.89 14.28 30.67
CA GLY A 112 -10.15 14.15 31.41
C GLY A 112 -11.22 15.18 31.03
N LEU A 113 -10.89 16.16 30.16
CA LEU A 113 -11.79 17.22 29.71
C LEU A 113 -13.00 16.66 28.95
N ALA A 114 -12.85 15.49 28.32
CA ALA A 114 -13.95 14.81 27.61
C ALA A 114 -14.96 14.11 28.52
N ARG A 115 -14.71 14.02 29.84
CA ARG A 115 -15.58 13.35 30.83
C ARG A 115 -16.27 14.34 31.79
N VAL A 116 -15.93 15.62 31.72
CA VAL A 116 -16.59 16.71 32.46
C VAL A 116 -17.78 17.20 31.66
#